data_AF-A0A2N5KN47-F1
#
_entry.id   AF-A0A2N5KN47-F1
#
_cell.length_a   1.000
_cell.length_b   1.000
_cell.length_c   1.000
_cell.angle_alpha   90.00
_cell.angle_beta   90.00
_cell.angle_gamma   90.00
#
_symmetry.space_group_name_H-M   'P 1'
#
loop_
_entity.id
_entity.type
_entity.pdbx_description
1 polymer ?
#
loop_
_entity_poly.entity_id
_entity_poly.type
_entity_poly.pdbx_seq_one_letter_code
_entity_poly.pdbx_strand_id
1 'polypeptide(L)' 'MDETMLRVANVGSEADLEAVRDALDEIGADYERVDSEPNEDIYPQTAYFQIQSGLTGDADNVIGKLADERGLDAEIL' A
#
# COMPACT_ATOMS: atom_id res chain seq x y z
N MET A 1 -7.18 16.16 -10.67
CA MET A 1 -6.91 15.62 -9.33
C MET A 1 -5.62 14.86 -9.50
N ASP A 2 -4.58 15.29 -8.80
CA ASP A 2 -3.28 14.62 -8.89
C ASP A 2 -3.38 13.33 -8.06
N GLU A 3 -3.09 12.21 -8.70
CA GLU A 3 -3.05 10.88 -8.10
C GLU A 3 -1.60 10.38 -8.15
N THR A 4 -1.17 9.68 -7.11
CA THR A 4 0.17 9.09 -7.00
C THR A 4 0.03 7.61 -6.72
N MET A 5 1.06 6.83 -7.04
CA MET A 5 0.99 5.38 -6.96
C MET A 5 1.80 4.89 -5.76
N LEU A 6 1.11 4.26 -4.82
CA LEU A 6 1.70 3.53 -3.71
C LEU A 6 1.98 2.09 -4.15
N ARG A 7 3.25 1.70 -4.13
CA ARG A 7 3.71 0.33 -4.29
C ARG A 7 3.94 -0.28 -2.92
N VAL A 8 3.38 -1.46 -2.66
CA VAL A 8 3.60 -2.24 -1.43
C VAL A 8 4.13 -3.62 -1.80
N ALA A 9 5.42 -3.82 -1.62
CA ALA A 9 6.11 -5.09 -1.78
C ALA A 9 6.18 -5.87 -0.46
N ASN A 10 6.56 -7.15 -0.57
CA ASN A 10 6.67 -8.10 0.53
C ASN A 10 5.36 -8.40 1.26
N VAL A 11 4.22 -8.23 0.59
CA VAL A 11 2.92 -8.64 1.12
C VAL A 11 2.96 -10.16 1.25
N GLY A 12 2.99 -10.70 2.47
CA GLY A 12 3.12 -12.13 2.74
C GLY A 12 1.77 -12.84 2.89
N SER A 13 0.69 -12.08 3.03
CA SER A 13 -0.64 -12.60 3.30
C SER A 13 -1.74 -11.59 2.97
N GLU A 14 -2.99 -12.05 2.94
CA GLU A 14 -4.16 -11.17 2.80
C GLU A 14 -4.30 -10.22 4.00
N ALA A 15 -3.85 -10.64 5.19
CA ALA A 15 -3.84 -9.80 6.39
C ALA A 15 -2.88 -8.60 6.28
N ASP A 16 -1.83 -8.71 5.47
CA ASP A 16 -0.92 -7.59 5.22
C ASP A 16 -1.54 -6.59 4.25
N LEU A 17 -2.27 -7.08 3.25
CA LEU A 17 -3.08 -6.24 2.36
C LEU A 17 -4.20 -5.51 3.11
N GLU A 18 -4.86 -6.20 4.03
CA GLU A 18 -5.90 -5.61 4.86
C GLU A 18 -5.31 -4.53 5.77
N ALA A 19 -4.14 -4.76 6.36
CA ALA A 19 -3.45 -3.74 7.15
C ALA A 19 -3.10 -2.48 6.35
N VAL A 20 -2.65 -2.64 5.09
CA VAL A 20 -2.40 -1.50 4.20
C VAL A 20 -3.68 -0.71 3.95
N ARG A 21 -4.79 -1.40 3.67
CA ARG A 21 -6.09 -0.78 3.43
C ARG A 21 -6.62 -0.04 4.65
N ASP A 22 -6.60 -0.67 5.82
CA ASP A 22 -7.01 -0.07 7.09
C ASP A 22 -6.22 1.21 7.37
N ALA A 23 -4.92 1.19 7.07
CA ALA A 23 -4.07 2.34 7.32
C ALA A 23 -4.27 3.47 6.29
N LEU A 24 -4.60 3.13 5.04
CA LEU A 24 -5.05 4.11 4.03
C LEU A 24 -6.42 4.71 4.41
N ASP A 25 -7.33 3.89 4.93
CA ASP A 25 -8.64 4.35 5.42
C ASP A 25 -8.48 5.26 6.66
N GLU A 26 -7.50 5.01 7.54
CA GLU A 26 -7.21 5.85 8.70
C GLU A 26 -6.83 7.29 8.30
N ILE A 27 -6.08 7.44 7.21
CA ILE A 27 -5.70 8.76 6.67
C ILE A 27 -6.77 9.36 5.75
N GLY A 28 -7.89 8.64 5.55
CA GLY A 28 -8.96 9.08 4.65
C GLY A 28 -8.53 9.10 3.18
N ALA A 29 -7.59 8.24 2.79
CA ALA A 29 -7.17 8.12 1.41
C ALA A 29 -8.23 7.37 0.59
N ASP A 30 -8.79 8.02 -0.42
CA ASP A 30 -9.40 7.29 -1.52
C ASP A 30 -8.29 6.54 -2.27
N TYR A 31 -8.38 5.21 -2.26
CA TYR A 31 -7.43 4.35 -2.97
C TYR A 31 -8.14 3.42 -3.97
N GLU A 32 -7.50 3.22 -5.13
CA GLU A 32 -7.88 2.18 -6.07
C GLU A 32 -6.77 1.13 -6.13
N ARG A 33 -7.10 -0.15 -5.93
CA ARG A 33 -6.13 -1.23 -6.12
C ARG A 33 -5.98 -1.48 -7.61
N VAL A 34 -4.85 -1.07 -8.17
CA VAL A 34 -4.60 -1.08 -9.61
C VAL A 34 -4.25 -2.48 -10.10
N ASP A 35 -3.34 -3.17 -9.41
CA ASP A 35 -2.90 -4.50 -9.83
C ASP A 35 -2.16 -5.25 -8.71
N SER A 36 -2.06 -6.57 -8.85
CA SER A 36 -1.08 -7.43 -8.15
C SER A 36 -0.40 -8.21 -9.26
N GLU A 37 0.93 -8.16 -9.36
CA GLU A 37 1.61 -8.65 -10.56
C GLU A 37 1.09 -10.04 -10.99
N PRO A 38 0.78 -10.21 -12.29
CA PRO A 38 0.03 -11.35 -12.78
C PRO A 38 0.89 -12.61 -12.60
N ASN A 39 0.37 -13.59 -11.85
CA ASN A 39 0.95 -14.90 -11.48
C ASN A 39 1.56 -15.03 -10.08
N GLU A 40 1.32 -14.09 -9.15
CA GLU A 40 1.60 -14.34 -7.72
C GLU A 40 0.38 -14.96 -7.03
N ASP A 41 -0.03 -16.18 -7.42
CA ASP A 41 -0.90 -17.06 -6.62
C ASP A 41 -0.21 -17.52 -5.31
N ILE A 42 0.99 -16.99 -5.05
CA ILE A 42 1.91 -17.37 -4.01
C ILE A 42 2.57 -16.12 -3.48
N TYR A 43 2.43 -15.92 -2.17
CA TYR A 43 3.12 -14.91 -1.42
C TYR A 43 4.63 -15.21 -1.33
N PRO A 44 5.50 -14.18 -1.18
CA PRO A 44 5.16 -12.76 -1.07
C PRO A 44 4.83 -12.11 -2.43
N GLN A 45 3.89 -11.15 -2.44
CA GLN A 45 3.48 -10.41 -3.64
C GLN A 45 3.74 -8.91 -3.54
N THR A 46 3.71 -8.23 -4.69
CA THR A 46 3.72 -6.76 -4.76
C THR A 46 2.33 -6.24 -5.17
N ALA A 47 1.75 -5.38 -4.33
CA ALA A 47 0.46 -4.74 -4.55
C ALA A 47 0.63 -3.26 -4.91
N TYR A 48 -0.16 -2.77 -5.86
CA TYR A 48 -0.14 -1.36 -6.27
C TYR A 48 -1.49 -0.69 -5.96
N PHE A 49 -1.42 0.47 -5.32
CA PHE A 49 -2.55 1.29 -4.93
C PHE A 49 -2.40 2.69 -5.53
N GLN A 50 -3.42 3.19 -6.18
CA GLN A 50 -3.47 4.57 -6.63
C GLN A 50 -4.14 5.40 -5.56
N ILE A 51 -3.44 6.39 -5.00
CA ILE A 51 -3.91 7.24 -3.91
C ILE A 51 -3.90 8.71 -4.35
N GLN A 52 -4.61 9.58 -3.62
CA GLN A 52 -4.59 11.01 -3.90
C GLN A 52 -3.24 11.64 -3.52
N SER A 53 -2.64 12.44 -4.42
CA SER A 53 -1.33 13.09 -4.18
C SER A 53 -1.36 14.17 -3.08
N GLY A 54 -2.53 14.50 -2.54
CA GLY A 54 -2.64 15.35 -1.35
C GLY A 54 -2.23 14.65 -0.06
N LEU A 55 -2.14 13.33 -0.06
CA LEU A 55 -1.92 12.49 1.11
C LEU A 55 -0.53 11.86 1.15
N THR A 56 0.38 12.27 0.26
CA THR A 56 1.73 11.68 0.15
C THR A 56 2.48 11.69 1.47
N GLY A 57 2.40 12.79 2.23
CA GLY A 57 3.10 12.90 3.53
C GLY A 57 2.48 12.04 4.63
N ASP A 58 1.16 11.89 4.65
CA ASP A 58 0.45 11.04 5.61
C ASP A 58 0.62 9.55 5.25
N ALA A 59 0.58 9.24 3.96
CA ALA A 59 0.86 7.92 3.43
C ALA A 59 2.29 7.48 3.75
N ASP A 60 3.31 8.32 3.54
CA ASP A 60 4.72 8.00 3.91
C ASP A 60 4.85 7.58 5.40
N ASN A 61 4.16 8.29 6.30
CA ASN A 61 4.18 7.98 7.73
C ASN A 61 3.50 6.64 8.04
N VAL A 62 2.32 6.41 7.46
CA VAL A 62 1.56 5.17 7.62
C VAL A 62 2.33 3.97 7.05
N ILE A 63 2.92 4.15 5.87
CA ILE A 63 3.77 3.18 5.19
C ILE A 63 4.97 2.82 6.06
N GLY A 64 5.65 3.81 6.64
CA GLY A 64 6.78 3.57 7.54
C GLY A 64 6.39 2.74 8.77
N LYS A 65 5.19 2.93 9.32
CA LYS A 65 4.67 2.09 10.42
C LYS A 65 4.40 0.65 9.96
N LEU A 66 3.72 0.48 8.82
CA LEU A 66 3.42 -0.83 8.25
C LEU A 66 4.71 -1.60 7.91
N ALA A 67 5.74 -0.90 7.45
CA ALA A 67 7.05 -1.48 7.19
C ALA A 67 7.71 -2.00 8.48
N ASP A 68 7.63 -1.24 9.57
CA ASP A 68 8.20 -1.64 10.87
C ASP A 68 7.41 -2.77 11.54
N GLU A 69 6.07 -2.71 11.49
CA GLU A 69 5.18 -3.67 12.16
C GLU A 69 5.05 -5.00 11.43
N ARG A 70 5.05 -4.97 10.09
CA ARG A 70 4.76 -6.14 9.24
C ARG A 70 5.92 -6.54 8.34
N GLY A 71 6.99 -5.75 8.27
CA GLY A 71 8.10 -5.99 7.35
C GLY A 71 7.74 -5.71 5.89
N LEU A 72 6.70 -4.91 5.64
CA LEU A 72 6.29 -4.51 4.30
C LEU A 72 7.27 -3.48 3.73
N ASP A 73 7.44 -3.48 2.42
CA ASP A 73 8.26 -2.49 1.74
C ASP A 73 7.33 -1.64 0.87
N ALA A 74 6.93 -0.49 1.42
CA ALA A 74 6.00 0.39 0.74
C ALA A 74 6.67 1.71 0.35
N GLU A 75 6.39 2.18 -0.86
CA GLU A 75 7.00 3.36 -1.47
C GLU A 75 6.00 4.05 -2.39
N ILE A 76 6.04 5.38 -2.42
CA ILE A 76 5.26 6.20 -3.34
C ILE A 76 6.08 6.51 -4.60
N LEU A 77 5.49 6.28 -5.78
CA LEU A 77 6.05 6.47 -7.12
C LEU A 77 5.66 7.81 -7.77
#